data_AF-A0A377R2Q1-F1
#
_entry.id   AF-A0A377R2Q1-F1
#
_cell.length_a   1.000
_cell.length_b   1.000
_cell.length_c   1.000
_cell.angle_alpha   90.00
_cell.angle_beta   90.00
_cell.angle_gamma   90.00
#
_symmetry.space_group_name_H-M   'P 1'
#
loop_
_entity.id
_entity.type
_entity.pdbx_description
1 polymer ?
#
loop_
_entity_poly.entity_id
_entity_poly.type
_entity_poly.pdbx_seq_one_letter_code
_entity_poly.pdbx_strand_id
1 'polypeptide(L)'
;MSKPERLFDVYISYPPGIDHRQVDSTIRQHLTEEEADEVIRALEEHPQAIIAERCTNEERLNAQNYFGYLGLDVIIRISLELMEDPDEEHSKADALVPQCPVCFTIFEDPDTTECPTCHLHLKTATEAFIYRKRIEWQERLAFEHRKQHEIAYRMLREKQAEERKIRNQIRNELETELLQELGILSGWQTVLYDKRVLFVSLAVFVLVLIFFSAGYLLAKLLS
;
A
#
# COMPACT_ATOMS: atom_id res chain seq x y z
N MET A 1 -9.41 21.42 32.68
CA MET A 1 -9.98 20.07 32.88
C MET A 1 -9.89 19.37 31.54
N SER A 2 -8.97 18.41 31.40
CA SER A 2 -8.85 17.56 30.21
C SER A 2 -10.12 16.73 30.07
N LYS A 3 -10.77 16.77 28.90
CA LYS A 3 -11.88 15.86 28.60
C LYS A 3 -11.34 14.42 28.73
N PRO A 4 -12.07 13.49 29.39
CA PRO A 4 -11.66 12.10 29.39
C PRO A 4 -11.64 11.62 27.93
N GLU A 5 -10.48 11.14 27.48
CA GLU A 5 -10.35 10.52 26.17
C GLU A 5 -11.19 9.25 26.17
N ARG A 6 -12.16 9.18 25.24
CA ARG A 6 -13.03 8.03 25.08
C ARG A 6 -12.24 6.93 24.37
N LEU A 7 -12.15 5.78 25.01
CA LEU A 7 -11.53 4.58 24.46
C LEU A 7 -12.62 3.74 23.77
N PHE A 8 -12.22 2.95 22.77
CA PHE A 8 -13.14 2.15 21.97
C PHE A 8 -12.69 0.70 21.90
N ASP A 9 -13.66 -0.20 21.74
CA ASP A 9 -13.42 -1.60 21.45
C ASP A 9 -13.90 -1.90 20.04
N VAL A 10 -13.05 -2.57 19.25
CA VAL A 10 -13.30 -2.89 17.85
C VAL A 10 -13.51 -4.40 17.71
N TYR A 11 -14.68 -4.73 17.20
CA TYR A 11 -15.12 -6.09 16.90
C TYR A 11 -15.24 -6.26 15.39
N ILE A 12 -14.95 -7.45 14.90
CA ILE A 12 -15.20 -7.86 13.51
C ILE A 12 -16.17 -9.03 13.46
N SER A 13 -16.95 -9.09 12.38
CA SER A 13 -17.85 -10.18 12.08
C SER A 13 -17.94 -10.42 10.57
N TYR A 14 -18.39 -11.60 10.17
CA TYR A 14 -18.70 -11.86 8.77
C TYR A 14 -19.97 -11.07 8.38
N PRO A 15 -19.95 -10.34 7.26
CA PRO A 15 -21.13 -9.63 6.78
C PRO A 15 -22.25 -10.61 6.40
N PRO A 16 -23.51 -10.31 6.74
CA PRO A 16 -24.63 -11.20 6.46
C PRO A 16 -24.87 -11.34 4.95
N GLY A 17 -24.95 -12.58 4.48
CA GLY A 17 -25.30 -12.90 3.08
C GLY A 17 -24.13 -12.94 2.10
N ILE A 18 -22.88 -12.85 2.58
CA ILE A 18 -21.66 -13.04 1.78
C ILE A 18 -21.07 -14.43 2.05
N ASP A 19 -20.48 -15.06 1.03
CA ASP A 19 -19.81 -16.35 1.20
C ASP A 19 -18.51 -16.16 2.00
N HIS A 20 -18.44 -16.80 3.18
CA HIS A 20 -17.31 -16.67 4.11
C HIS A 20 -16.00 -17.05 3.43
N ARG A 21 -16.01 -18.01 2.50
CA ARG A 21 -14.82 -18.45 1.75
C ARG A 21 -14.20 -17.34 0.89
N GLN A 22 -15.02 -16.42 0.38
CA GLN A 22 -14.52 -15.28 -0.39
C GLN A 22 -13.83 -14.27 0.52
N VAL A 23 -14.40 -14.03 1.70
CA VAL A 23 -13.82 -13.15 2.72
C VAL A 23 -12.50 -13.73 3.23
N ASP A 24 -12.45 -15.03 3.54
CA ASP A 24 -11.23 -15.72 3.98
C ASP A 24 -10.11 -15.66 2.94
N SER A 25 -10.46 -15.81 1.65
CA SER A 25 -9.49 -15.67 0.57
C SER A 25 -8.93 -14.25 0.46
N THR A 26 -9.73 -13.24 0.80
CA THR A 26 -9.34 -11.84 0.79
C THR A 26 -8.44 -11.52 2.00
N ILE A 27 -8.77 -12.09 3.17
CA ILE A 27 -7.95 -12.01 4.39
C ILE A 27 -6.55 -12.59 4.14
N ARG A 28 -6.47 -13.82 3.62
CA ARG A 28 -5.19 -14.50 3.30
C ARG A 28 -4.34 -13.80 2.24
N GLN A 29 -4.94 -12.96 1.39
CA GLN A 29 -4.21 -12.20 0.37
C GLN A 29 -3.57 -10.91 0.92
N HIS A 30 -4.10 -10.37 2.02
CA HIS A 30 -3.71 -9.06 2.54
C HIS A 30 -3.06 -9.10 3.93
N LEU A 31 -3.21 -10.21 4.65
CA LEU A 31 -2.50 -10.48 5.91
C LEU A 31 -1.42 -11.55 5.72
N THR A 32 -0.51 -11.61 6.69
CA THR A 32 0.42 -12.75 6.78
C THR A 32 -0.34 -14.04 7.10
N GLU A 33 0.24 -15.19 6.77
CA GLU A 33 -0.43 -16.49 6.93
C GLU A 33 -0.82 -16.76 8.40
N GLU A 34 0.02 -16.34 9.35
CA GLU A 34 -0.22 -16.48 10.79
C GLU A 34 -1.37 -15.58 11.27
N GLU A 35 -1.37 -14.30 10.90
CA GLU A 35 -2.43 -13.34 11.29
C GLU A 35 -3.77 -13.68 10.62
N ALA A 36 -3.74 -14.12 9.36
CA ALA A 36 -4.92 -14.53 8.63
C ALA A 36 -5.59 -15.74 9.29
N ASP A 37 -4.81 -16.77 9.66
CA ASP A 37 -5.32 -17.96 10.33
C ASP A 37 -5.82 -17.65 11.75
N GLU A 38 -5.21 -16.69 12.45
CA GLU A 38 -5.69 -16.23 13.76
C GLU A 38 -7.04 -15.52 13.67
N VAL A 39 -7.19 -14.59 12.72
CA VAL A 39 -8.45 -13.86 12.49
C VAL A 39 -9.57 -14.80 12.04
N ILE A 40 -9.29 -15.70 11.09
CA ILE A 40 -10.28 -16.66 10.59
C ILE A 40 -10.73 -17.59 11.73
N ARG A 41 -9.78 -18.13 12.51
CA ARG A 41 -10.10 -18.98 13.65
C ARG A 41 -10.93 -18.25 14.70
N ALA A 42 -10.59 -17.00 15.02
CA ALA A 42 -11.36 -16.20 15.97
C ALA A 42 -12.81 -15.94 15.50
N LEU A 43 -13.01 -15.74 14.20
CA LEU A 43 -14.33 -15.56 13.58
C LEU A 43 -15.12 -16.88 13.43
N GLU A 44 -14.43 -18.02 13.31
CA GLU A 44 -15.05 -19.35 13.34
C GLU A 44 -15.51 -19.73 14.76
N GLU A 45 -14.71 -19.40 15.78
CA GLU A 45 -15.01 -19.68 17.18
C GLU A 45 -16.08 -18.74 17.76
N HIS A 46 -16.07 -17.47 17.32
CA HIS A 46 -17.00 -16.45 17.80
C HIS A 46 -17.63 -15.67 16.64
N PRO A 47 -18.96 -15.45 16.64
CA PRO A 47 -19.62 -14.66 15.60
C PRO A 47 -19.15 -13.19 15.57
N GLN A 48 -18.56 -12.71 16.68
CA GLN A 48 -17.91 -11.41 16.80
C GLN A 48 -16.55 -11.61 17.47
N ALA A 49 -15.46 -11.34 16.76
CA ALA A 49 -14.11 -11.42 17.31
C ALA A 49 -13.60 -10.02 17.68
N ILE A 50 -12.99 -9.89 18.85
CA ILE A 50 -12.36 -8.65 19.31
C ILE A 50 -10.96 -8.58 18.71
N ILE A 51 -10.63 -7.46 18.05
CA ILE A 51 -9.28 -7.24 17.51
C ILE A 51 -8.49 -6.24 18.35
N ALA A 52 -9.17 -5.19 18.83
CA ALA A 52 -8.54 -4.13 19.57
C ALA A 52 -9.44 -3.71 20.72
N GLU A 53 -8.91 -3.80 21.92
CA GLU A 53 -9.53 -3.27 23.13
C GLU A 53 -8.93 -1.90 23.45
N ARG A 54 -9.74 -1.02 24.02
CA ARG A 54 -9.29 0.27 24.58
C ARG A 54 -8.47 1.12 23.60
N CYS A 55 -8.83 1.11 22.33
CA CYS A 55 -8.14 1.85 21.29
C CYS A 55 -8.56 3.33 21.27
N THR A 56 -7.62 4.17 20.81
CA THR A 56 -7.87 5.60 20.57
C THR A 56 -8.78 5.81 19.35
N ASN A 57 -9.30 7.02 19.16
CA ASN A 57 -10.17 7.33 18.02
C ASN A 57 -9.43 7.14 16.67
N GLU A 58 -8.14 7.44 16.62
CA GLU A 58 -7.32 7.27 15.40
C GLU A 58 -7.10 5.79 15.06
N GLU A 59 -6.76 4.97 16.05
CA GLU A 59 -6.56 3.52 15.90
C GLU A 59 -7.86 2.83 15.48
N ARG A 60 -8.97 3.22 16.10
CA ARG A 60 -10.32 2.76 15.74
C ARG A 60 -10.66 3.07 14.28
N LEU A 61 -10.41 4.29 13.81
CA LEU A 61 -10.65 4.68 12.41
C LEU A 61 -9.78 3.87 11.45
N ASN A 62 -8.52 3.64 11.83
CA ASN A 62 -7.60 2.81 11.04
C ASN A 62 -8.11 1.36 10.95
N ALA A 63 -8.50 0.76 12.07
CA ALA A 63 -9.07 -0.59 12.11
C ALA A 63 -10.37 -0.69 11.29
N GLN A 64 -11.26 0.30 11.41
CA GLN A 64 -12.50 0.36 10.63
C GLN A 64 -12.23 0.35 9.11
N ASN A 65 -11.26 1.16 8.66
CA ASN A 65 -10.88 1.20 7.24
C ASN A 65 -10.18 -0.08 6.79
N TYR A 66 -9.30 -0.62 7.63
CA TYR A 66 -8.50 -1.81 7.32
C TYR A 66 -9.36 -3.07 7.22
N PHE A 67 -10.16 -3.38 8.24
CA PHE A 67 -11.01 -4.57 8.25
C PHE A 67 -12.24 -4.42 7.34
N GLY A 68 -12.73 -3.19 7.16
CA GLY A 68 -13.76 -2.91 6.15
C GLY A 68 -13.28 -3.19 4.71
N TYR A 69 -12.00 -2.96 4.42
CA TYR A 69 -11.40 -3.31 3.12
C TYR A 69 -11.30 -4.82 2.89
N LEU A 70 -11.08 -5.60 3.95
CA LEU A 70 -11.05 -7.07 3.90
C LEU A 70 -12.43 -7.70 3.68
N GLY A 71 -13.50 -6.88 3.71
CA GLY A 71 -14.87 -7.34 3.57
C GLY A 71 -15.46 -7.88 4.86
N LEU A 72 -14.90 -7.50 6.01
CA LEU A 72 -15.47 -7.80 7.33
C LEU A 72 -16.38 -6.65 7.78
N ASP A 73 -17.42 -6.98 8.53
CA ASP A 73 -18.27 -5.99 9.20
C ASP A 73 -17.62 -5.59 10.53
N VAL A 74 -17.36 -4.29 10.70
CA VAL A 74 -16.63 -3.74 11.85
C VAL A 74 -17.60 -3.07 12.81
N ILE A 75 -17.75 -3.64 13.99
CA ILE A 75 -18.63 -3.15 15.04
C ILE A 75 -17.78 -2.44 16.09
N ILE A 76 -18.13 -1.20 16.39
CA ILE A 76 -17.36 -0.36 17.30
C ILE A 76 -18.20 -0.05 18.52
N ARG A 77 -17.63 -0.28 19.71
CA ARG A 77 -18.25 0.03 20.99
C ARG A 77 -17.35 0.99 21.78
N ILE A 78 -17.95 1.79 22.65
CA ILE A 78 -17.18 2.64 23.58
C ILE A 78 -16.77 1.75 24.74
N SER A 79 -15.47 1.69 25.04
CA SER A 79 -14.94 1.03 26.23
C SER A 79 -15.32 1.87 27.45
N LEU A 80 -16.41 1.51 28.11
CA LEU A 80 -16.79 2.08 29.40
C LEU A 80 -15.96 1.39 30.48
N GLU A 81 -15.21 2.15 31.29
CA GLU A 81 -14.73 1.65 32.57
C GLU A 81 -15.95 1.43 33.45
N LEU A 82 -16.23 0.17 33.85
CA LEU A 82 -17.13 -0.08 34.96
C LEU A 82 -16.48 0.57 36.20
N MET A 83 -16.96 1.74 36.61
CA MET A 83 -16.94 2.05 38.03
C MET A 83 -17.89 1.04 38.68
N GLU A 84 -17.41 0.31 39.69
CA GLU A 84 -18.26 -0.55 40.53
C GLU A 84 -19.28 0.34 41.25
N ASP A 85 -20.45 0.54 40.66
CA ASP A 85 -21.61 1.02 41.39
C ASP A 85 -22.42 -0.20 41.87
N PRO A 86 -22.50 -0.43 43.19
CA PRO A 86 -23.40 -1.41 43.74
C PRO A 86 -24.78 -0.77 43.71
N ASP A 87 -25.58 -1.07 42.69
CA ASP A 87 -27.02 -1.28 42.81
C ASP A 87 -27.59 -1.63 41.43
N GLU A 88 -28.14 -2.84 41.37
CA GLU A 88 -28.80 -3.40 40.22
C GLU A 88 -30.04 -2.58 39.84
N GLU A 89 -30.09 -2.09 38.60
CA GLU A 89 -31.33 -2.15 37.82
C GLU A 89 -31.02 -2.34 36.34
N HIS A 90 -30.92 -3.61 35.96
CA HIS A 90 -30.97 -4.04 34.57
C HIS A 90 -32.27 -3.54 33.93
N SER A 91 -32.20 -2.51 33.10
CA SER A 91 -33.00 -2.36 31.87
C SER A 91 -32.87 -0.96 31.27
N LYS A 92 -32.05 -0.82 30.21
CA LYS A 92 -32.36 0.03 29.04
C LYS A 92 -31.41 -0.32 27.91
N ALA A 93 -31.99 -1.04 26.94
CA ALA A 93 -31.58 -1.32 25.58
C ALA A 93 -30.34 -0.57 25.06
N ASP A 94 -29.42 -1.35 24.47
CA ASP A 94 -28.58 -1.00 23.32
C ASP A 94 -28.78 0.44 22.83
N ALA A 95 -28.04 1.38 23.43
CA ALA A 95 -27.94 2.72 22.87
C ALA A 95 -27.11 2.61 21.58
N LEU A 96 -27.77 2.28 20.47
CA LEU A 96 -27.18 2.24 19.14
C LEU A 96 -26.46 3.56 18.93
N VAL A 97 -25.12 3.52 18.91
CA VAL A 97 -24.31 4.70 18.66
C VAL A 97 -24.72 5.25 17.29
N PRO A 98 -25.08 6.54 17.17
CA PRO A 98 -25.56 7.08 15.91
C PRO A 98 -24.41 7.14 14.89
N GLN A 99 -24.53 6.42 13.77
CA GLN A 99 -23.52 6.35 12.71
C GLN A 99 -24.09 6.79 11.36
N CYS A 100 -23.23 7.31 10.48
CA CYS A 100 -23.61 7.62 9.11
C CYS A 100 -23.79 6.34 8.27
N PRO A 101 -24.92 6.14 7.58
CA PRO A 101 -25.13 4.95 6.76
C PRO A 101 -24.31 4.92 5.45
N VAL A 102 -23.59 6.00 5.10
CA VAL A 102 -22.78 6.07 3.86
C VAL A 102 -21.31 5.83 4.13
N CYS A 103 -20.73 6.58 5.06
CA CYS A 103 -19.29 6.56 5.37
C CYS A 103 -18.98 5.97 6.75
N PHE A 104 -19.99 5.49 7.48
CA PHE A 104 -19.86 4.88 8.81
C PHE A 104 -19.14 5.75 9.85
N THR A 105 -19.11 7.06 9.61
CA THR A 105 -18.64 8.04 10.59
C THR A 105 -19.59 8.05 11.78
N ILE A 106 -19.06 7.83 12.97
CA ILE A 106 -19.77 7.91 14.23
C ILE A 106 -20.03 9.39 14.55
N PHE A 107 -21.25 9.73 14.94
CA PHE A 107 -21.60 11.08 15.37
C PHE A 107 -21.29 11.28 16.85
N GLU A 108 -20.54 12.34 17.16
CA GLU A 108 -20.30 12.75 18.55
C GLU A 108 -21.57 13.30 19.21
N ASP A 109 -22.40 14.00 18.43
CA ASP A 109 -23.69 14.56 18.84
C ASP A 109 -24.85 13.79 18.18
N PRO A 110 -25.81 13.25 18.96
CA PRO A 110 -26.93 12.47 18.42
C PRO A 110 -27.92 13.30 17.59
N ASP A 111 -27.91 14.64 17.75
CA ASP A 111 -28.78 15.57 17.02
C ASP A 111 -28.20 16.03 15.67
N THR A 112 -27.06 15.47 15.26
CA THR A 112 -26.42 15.80 13.98
C THR A 112 -27.39 15.59 12.83
N THR A 113 -27.60 16.61 11.99
CA THR A 113 -28.53 16.56 10.86
C THR A 113 -27.85 16.22 9.54
N GLU A 114 -26.55 16.52 9.43
CA GLU A 114 -25.72 16.30 8.25
C GLU A 114 -24.39 15.66 8.64
N CYS A 115 -23.96 14.64 7.91
CA CYS A 115 -22.68 14.01 8.15
C CYS A 115 -21.51 14.95 7.78
N PRO A 116 -20.53 15.20 8.68
CA PRO A 116 -19.40 16.09 8.41
C PRO A 116 -18.41 15.53 7.38
N THR A 117 -18.44 14.23 7.12
CA THR A 117 -17.48 13.53 6.25
C THR A 117 -18.01 13.37 4.82
N CYS A 118 -19.25 12.88 4.67
CA CYS A 118 -19.85 12.64 3.34
C CYS A 118 -20.98 13.61 2.97
N HIS A 119 -21.29 14.58 3.85
CA HIS A 119 -22.32 15.60 3.65
C HIS A 119 -23.69 15.01 3.31
N LEU A 120 -24.03 13.90 3.98
CA LEU A 120 -25.35 13.27 3.86
C LEU A 120 -26.30 13.88 4.88
N HIS A 121 -27.43 14.42 4.41
CA HIS A 121 -28.53 14.83 5.28
C HIS A 121 -29.32 13.61 5.76
N LEU A 122 -29.28 13.31 7.06
CA LEU A 122 -29.84 12.07 7.62
C LEU A 122 -31.37 12.05 7.60
N LYS A 123 -32.01 13.21 7.79
CA LYS A 123 -33.49 13.33 7.91
C LYS A 123 -34.23 13.19 6.58
N THR A 124 -33.55 13.39 5.44
CA THR A 124 -34.17 13.45 4.10
C THR A 124 -33.67 12.36 3.16
N ALA A 125 -32.73 11.52 3.61
CA ALA A 125 -32.11 10.51 2.77
C ALA A 125 -33.04 9.31 2.54
N THR A 126 -33.31 8.99 1.27
CA THR A 126 -33.96 7.74 0.87
C THR A 126 -32.93 6.61 0.77
N GLU A 127 -33.37 5.36 0.93
CA GLU A 127 -32.47 4.19 0.90
C GLU A 127 -31.69 4.08 -0.43
N ALA A 128 -32.38 4.31 -1.57
CA ALA A 128 -31.74 4.32 -2.89
C ALA A 128 -30.66 5.41 -3.03
N PHE A 129 -30.87 6.58 -2.42
CA PHE A 129 -29.89 7.66 -2.40
C PHE A 129 -28.68 7.31 -1.53
N ILE A 130 -28.91 6.66 -0.38
CA ILE A 130 -27.87 6.16 0.51
C ILE A 130 -26.98 5.14 -0.21
N TYR A 131 -27.56 4.15 -0.89
CA TYR A 131 -26.79 3.16 -1.64
C TYR A 131 -25.91 3.80 -2.72
N ARG A 132 -26.47 4.71 -3.52
CA ARG A 132 -25.70 5.42 -4.54
C ARG A 132 -24.54 6.20 -3.92
N LYS A 133 -24.81 6.98 -2.88
CA LYS A 133 -23.77 7.73 -2.15
C LYS A 133 -22.70 6.82 -1.56
N ARG A 134 -23.07 5.63 -1.08
CA ARG A 134 -22.14 4.62 -0.55
C ARG A 134 -21.21 4.08 -1.64
N ILE A 135 -21.75 3.76 -2.82
CA ILE A 135 -20.93 3.34 -3.98
C ILE A 135 -19.97 4.45 -4.37
N GLU A 136 -20.45 5.68 -4.53
CA GLU A 136 -19.62 6.85 -4.84
C GLU A 136 -18.52 7.08 -3.78
N TRP A 137 -18.83 6.84 -2.50
CA TRP A 137 -17.86 6.93 -1.40
C TRP A 137 -16.78 5.85 -1.49
N GLN A 138 -17.19 4.59 -1.70
CA GLN A 138 -16.27 3.46 -1.85
C GLN A 138 -15.34 3.63 -3.06
N GLU A 139 -15.87 4.13 -4.19
CA GLU A 139 -15.07 4.42 -5.38
C GLU A 139 -14.00 5.48 -5.11
N ARG A 140 -14.35 6.57 -4.42
CA ARG A 140 -13.40 7.63 -4.05
C ARG A 140 -12.28 7.10 -3.17
N LEU A 141 -12.64 6.35 -2.12
CA LEU A 141 -11.67 5.76 -1.21
C LEU A 141 -10.73 4.79 -1.91
N ALA A 142 -11.28 3.91 -2.75
CA ALA A 142 -10.49 2.97 -3.55
C ALA A 142 -9.55 3.69 -4.53
N PHE A 143 -10.00 4.78 -5.13
CA PHE A 143 -9.18 5.58 -6.04
C PHE A 143 -8.01 6.27 -5.32
N GLU A 144 -8.27 6.93 -4.19
CA GLU A 144 -7.23 7.60 -3.41
C GLU A 144 -6.16 6.62 -2.91
N HIS A 145 -6.59 5.46 -2.41
CA HIS A 145 -5.68 4.41 -1.97
C HIS A 145 -4.82 3.87 -3.12
N ARG A 146 -5.42 3.57 -4.28
CA ARG A 146 -4.66 3.12 -5.47
C ARG A 146 -3.63 4.15 -5.91
N LYS A 147 -4.00 5.44 -5.89
CA LYS A 147 -3.09 6.53 -6.22
C LYS A 147 -1.91 6.60 -5.24
N GLN A 148 -2.17 6.52 -3.94
CA GLN A 148 -1.12 6.52 -2.91
C GLN A 148 -0.20 5.31 -3.06
N HIS A 149 -0.77 4.12 -3.28
CA HIS A 149 -0.01 2.89 -3.51
C HIS A 149 0.89 2.99 -4.76
N GLU A 150 0.38 3.52 -5.86
CA GLU A 150 1.17 3.70 -7.09
C GLU A 150 2.35 4.66 -6.87
N ILE A 151 2.14 5.77 -6.14
CA ILE A 151 3.20 6.72 -5.80
C ILE A 151 4.25 6.04 -4.91
N ALA A 152 3.82 5.34 -3.86
CA ALA A 152 4.71 4.62 -2.95
C ALA A 152 5.55 3.57 -3.70
N TYR A 153 4.92 2.82 -4.61
CA TYR A 153 5.58 1.82 -5.43
C TYR A 153 6.62 2.43 -6.38
N ARG A 154 6.30 3.54 -7.05
CA ARG A 154 7.25 4.26 -7.91
C ARG A 154 8.47 4.75 -7.12
N MET A 155 8.24 5.37 -5.96
CA MET A 155 9.31 5.83 -5.07
C MET A 155 10.23 4.68 -4.61
N LEU A 156 9.64 3.54 -4.24
CA LEU A 156 10.40 2.35 -3.85
C LEU A 156 11.27 1.83 -5.01
N ARG A 157 10.71 1.75 -6.21
CA ARG A 157 11.42 1.29 -7.41
C ARG A 157 12.59 2.20 -7.78
N GLU A 158 12.39 3.51 -7.67
CA GLU A 158 13.45 4.51 -7.91
C GLU A 158 14.59 4.35 -6.89
N LYS A 159 14.28 4.25 -5.60
CA LYS A 159 15.27 3.98 -4.55
C LYS A 159 16.06 2.70 -4.81
N GLN A 160 15.38 1.61 -5.16
CA GLN A 160 16.06 0.35 -5.50
C GLN A 160 16.97 0.49 -6.72
N ALA A 161 16.59 1.29 -7.72
CA ALA A 161 17.42 1.53 -8.90
C ALA A 161 18.66 2.36 -8.55
N GLU A 162 18.52 3.36 -7.68
CA GLU A 162 19.64 4.18 -7.16
C GLU A 162 20.59 3.35 -6.31
N GLU A 163 20.08 2.56 -5.36
CA GLU A 163 20.90 1.65 -4.56
C GLU A 163 21.67 0.66 -5.42
N ARG A 164 21.05 0.12 -6.48
CA ARG A 164 21.74 -0.78 -7.42
C ARG A 164 22.88 -0.06 -8.16
N LYS A 165 22.68 1.19 -8.58
CA LYS A 165 23.74 2.00 -9.21
C LYS A 165 24.90 2.22 -8.25
N ILE A 166 24.62 2.62 -7.02
CA ILE A 166 25.64 2.85 -5.98
C ILE A 166 26.38 1.54 -5.66
N ARG A 167 25.68 0.43 -5.48
CA ARG A 167 26.31 -0.89 -5.25
C ARG A 167 27.23 -1.31 -6.40
N ASN A 168 26.84 -1.02 -7.64
CA ASN A 168 27.68 -1.34 -8.80
C ASN A 168 28.91 -0.42 -8.89
N GLN A 169 28.78 0.87 -8.55
CA GLN A 169 29.93 1.78 -8.45
C GLN A 169 30.92 1.30 -7.40
N ILE A 170 30.44 0.98 -6.19
CA ILE A 170 31.26 0.44 -5.11
C ILE A 170 31.93 -0.87 -5.54
N ARG A 171 31.21 -1.78 -6.22
CA ARG A 171 31.80 -3.02 -6.72
C ARG A 171 32.94 -2.75 -7.70
N ASN A 172 32.75 -1.84 -8.65
CA ASN A 172 33.77 -1.49 -9.62
C ASN A 172 34.99 -0.85 -8.95
N GLU A 173 34.79 0.07 -8.01
CA GLU A 173 35.87 0.70 -7.23
C GLU A 173 36.68 -0.37 -6.47
N LEU A 174 36.00 -1.26 -5.74
CA LEU A 174 36.64 -2.36 -5.02
C LEU A 174 37.39 -3.33 -5.95
N GLU A 175 36.81 -3.68 -7.10
CA GLU A 175 37.48 -4.51 -8.11
C GLU A 175 38.75 -3.84 -8.65
N THR A 176 38.72 -2.53 -8.87
CA THR A 176 39.91 -1.78 -9.30
C THR A 176 40.99 -1.72 -8.23
N GLU A 177 40.62 -1.50 -6.96
CA GLU A 177 41.54 -1.51 -5.82
C GLU A 177 42.20 -2.89 -5.65
N LEU A 178 41.41 -3.97 -5.69
CA LEU A 178 41.92 -5.34 -5.60
C LEU A 178 42.89 -5.70 -6.74
N LEU A 179 42.55 -5.32 -7.97
CA LEU A 179 43.43 -5.56 -9.12
C LEU A 179 44.74 -4.75 -9.03
N GLN A 180 44.71 -3.59 -8.37
CA GLN A 180 45.88 -2.77 -8.09
C GLN A 180 46.75 -3.41 -6.99
N GLU A 181 46.14 -3.90 -5.90
CA GLU A 181 46.85 -4.61 -4.82
C GLU A 181 47.50 -5.92 -5.30
N LEU A 182 46.83 -6.67 -6.17
CA LEU A 182 47.35 -7.89 -6.78
C LEU A 182 48.47 -7.63 -7.81
N GLY A 183 48.78 -6.37 -8.12
CA GLY A 183 49.86 -5.99 -9.05
C GLY A 183 49.57 -6.32 -10.52
N ILE A 184 48.33 -6.70 -10.85
CA ILE A 184 47.91 -7.08 -12.22
C ILE A 184 47.63 -5.81 -13.04
N LEU A 185 47.02 -4.79 -12.43
CA LEU A 185 46.85 -3.48 -13.05
C LEU A 185 48.08 -2.60 -12.79
N SER A 186 49.11 -2.76 -13.62
CA SER A 186 50.10 -1.69 -13.79
C SER A 186 49.43 -0.56 -14.61
N GLY A 187 49.33 0.66 -14.06
CA GLY A 187 48.60 1.78 -14.66
C GLY A 187 48.99 2.17 -16.11
N TRP A 188 50.04 1.57 -16.66
CA TRP A 188 50.43 1.71 -18.06
C TRP A 188 49.62 0.83 -19.02
N GLN A 189 49.09 -0.32 -18.58
CA GLN A 189 48.36 -1.25 -19.45
C GLN A 189 46.95 -0.75 -19.81
N THR A 190 46.28 -0.01 -18.93
CA THR A 190 44.98 0.62 -19.20
C THR A 190 45.09 1.74 -20.24
N VAL A 191 46.14 2.57 -20.14
CA VAL A 191 46.45 3.63 -21.12
C VAL A 191 46.80 3.05 -22.50
N LEU A 192 47.48 1.90 -22.54
CA LEU A 192 47.84 1.23 -23.79
C LEU A 192 46.65 0.51 -24.43
N TYR A 193 45.73 -0.04 -23.64
CA TYR A 193 44.52 -0.69 -24.15
C TYR A 193 43.61 0.32 -24.86
N ASP A 194 43.36 1.47 -24.24
CA ASP A 194 42.48 2.52 -24.77
C ASP A 194 43.02 3.10 -26.10
N LYS A 195 44.34 3.32 -26.17
CA LYS A 195 45.02 3.72 -27.40
C LYS A 195 44.95 2.65 -28.49
N ARG A 196 45.13 1.37 -28.14
CA ARG A 196 45.05 0.25 -29.11
C ARG A 196 43.65 0.14 -29.71
N VAL A 197 42.58 0.27 -28.92
CA VAL A 197 41.21 0.23 -29.43
C VAL A 197 40.96 1.38 -30.41
N LEU A 198 41.42 2.59 -30.10
CA LEU A 198 41.35 3.74 -31.02
C LEU A 198 42.10 3.48 -32.34
N PHE A 199 43.34 2.99 -32.28
CA PHE A 199 44.12 2.68 -33.49
C PHE A 199 43.49 1.57 -34.35
N VAL A 200 42.97 0.51 -33.72
CA VAL A 200 42.29 -0.58 -34.43
C VAL A 200 41.00 -0.09 -35.09
N SER A 201 40.20 0.73 -34.40
CA SER A 201 38.96 1.29 -34.96
C SER A 201 39.24 2.18 -36.19
N LEU A 202 40.29 2.99 -36.12
CA LEU A 202 40.71 3.88 -37.21
C LEU A 202 41.22 3.09 -38.42
N ALA A 203 41.99 2.02 -38.18
CA ALA A 203 42.47 1.14 -39.25
C ALA A 203 41.33 0.43 -39.98
N VAL A 204 40.31 -0.05 -39.26
CA VAL A 204 39.12 -0.68 -39.85
C VAL A 204 38.34 0.33 -40.70
N PHE A 205 38.17 1.57 -40.20
CA PHE A 205 37.45 2.60 -40.93
C PHE A 205 38.12 2.96 -42.27
N VAL A 206 39.46 3.07 -42.27
CA VAL A 206 40.25 3.31 -43.49
C VAL A 206 40.10 2.15 -44.48
N LEU A 207 40.14 0.90 -44.00
CA LEU A 207 39.94 -0.28 -44.85
C LEU A 207 38.58 -0.28 -45.53
N VAL A 208 37.50 0.07 -44.82
CA VAL A 208 36.15 0.18 -45.39
C VAL A 208 36.09 1.23 -46.50
N LEU A 209 36.71 2.40 -46.31
CA LEU A 209 36.76 3.45 -47.33
C LEU A 209 37.53 3.03 -48.59
N ILE A 210 38.61 2.25 -48.43
CA ILE A 210 39.38 1.70 -49.56
C ILE A 210 38.51 0.71 -50.35
N PHE A 211 37.76 -0.17 -49.67
CA PHE A 211 36.87 -1.11 -50.35
C PHE A 211 35.71 -0.40 -51.08
N PHE A 212 35.11 0.62 -50.48
CA PHE A 212 34.06 1.41 -51.12
C PHE A 212 34.56 2.17 -52.37
N SER A 213 35.74 2.79 -52.28
CA SER A 213 36.33 3.51 -53.41
C SER A 213 36.78 2.58 -54.55
N ALA A 214 37.36 1.42 -54.22
CA ALA A 214 37.69 0.39 -55.21
C ALA A 214 36.44 -0.17 -55.91
N GLY A 215 35.36 -0.42 -55.16
CA GLY A 215 34.08 -0.86 -55.73
C GLY A 215 33.45 0.17 -56.66
N TYR A 216 33.51 1.46 -56.30
CA TYR A 216 33.02 2.54 -57.15
C TYR A 216 33.81 2.68 -58.45
N LEU A 217 35.14 2.55 -58.40
CA LEU A 217 36.00 2.61 -59.58
C LEU A 217 35.79 1.41 -60.51
N LEU A 218 35.63 0.20 -59.97
CA LEU A 218 35.31 -0.99 -60.75
C LEU A 218 33.94 -0.88 -61.43
N ALA A 219 32.92 -0.37 -60.72
CA ALA A 219 31.59 -0.14 -61.30
C ALA A 219 31.63 0.88 -62.45
N LYS A 220 32.47 1.91 -62.35
CA LYS A 220 32.65 2.92 -63.40
C LYS A 220 33.42 2.41 -64.62
N LEU A 221 34.28 1.40 -64.47
CA LEU A 221 35.04 0.78 -65.57
C LEU A 221 34.24 -0.30 -66.32
N LEU A 222 33.20 -0.85 -65.69
CA LEU A 222 32.32 -1.88 -66.25
C LEU A 222 30.99 -1.31 -66.81
N SER A 223 30.75 0.00 -66.64
CA SER A 223 29.64 0.76 -67.23
C SER A 223 30.12 1.58 -68.42
#